data_AF-A0A958IWF6-F1
#
_entry.id   AF-A0A958IWF6-F1
#
_cell.length_a   1.000
_cell.length_b   1.000
_cell.length_c   1.000
_cell.angle_alpha   90.00
_cell.angle_beta   90.00
_cell.angle_gamma   90.00
#
_symmetry.space_group_name_H-M   'P 1'
#
loop_
_entity.id
_entity.type
_entity.pdbx_description
1 polymer ?
#
loop_
_entity_poly.entity_id
_entity_poly.type
_entity_poly.pdbx_seq_one_letter_code
_entity_poly.pdbx_strand_id
1 'polypeptide(L)'
;NEGLSELAASLCGYGIGRPQRYLEDTAPALDGWANTLADYSRAGLWTLYLEEQFGTEFIRALTADPANGIAGIEAALAVSGFGETFSSVFADWNIANYLNNSSISGGRFGYRSPDLHGLRARVREETDRFPARLNVDLEENSAAYYRLSGRDSLVLDFQGFYHRGTLIRQRADTAEVLDASGDMFQLHGIAEDDRLTLVLNNTSGASQYDLCAYAPFALPLRRVAYDDGEFTSGITGRAQAAQRFAVPAEGA
;
A
#
# COMPACT_ATOMS: atom_id res chain seq x y z
N ASN A 1 -17.78 16.76 -0.40
CA ASN A 1 -19.26 16.64 -0.40
C ASN A 1 -19.68 15.17 -0.39
N GLU A 2 -19.39 14.40 -1.44
CA GLU A 2 -19.86 13.01 -1.54
C GLU A 2 -19.39 12.10 -0.41
N GLY A 3 -18.13 12.22 0.01
CA GLY A 3 -17.63 11.45 1.16
C GLY A 3 -18.37 11.73 2.47
N LEU A 4 -18.85 12.96 2.69
CA LEU A 4 -19.67 13.30 3.87
C LEU A 4 -21.09 12.74 3.75
N SER A 5 -21.61 12.64 2.54
CA SER A 5 -22.93 12.02 2.28
C SER A 5 -22.88 10.52 2.54
N GLU A 6 -21.82 9.84 2.07
CA GLU A 6 -21.55 8.43 2.38
C GLU A 6 -21.31 8.21 3.88
N LEU A 7 -20.54 9.10 4.54
CA LEU A 7 -20.33 9.04 5.98
C LEU A 7 -21.66 9.18 6.74
N ALA A 8 -22.53 10.13 6.37
CA ALA A 8 -23.82 10.32 7.01
C ALA A 8 -24.71 9.06 6.90
N ALA A 9 -24.74 8.42 5.72
CA ALA A 9 -25.42 7.15 5.54
C ALA A 9 -24.84 6.04 6.44
N SER A 10 -23.50 5.95 6.51
CA SER A 10 -22.81 5.00 7.39
C SER A 10 -23.15 5.22 8.86
N LEU A 11 -23.14 6.47 9.34
CA LEU A 11 -23.50 6.83 10.71
C LEU A 11 -24.98 6.55 11.05
N CYS A 12 -25.85 6.50 10.04
CA CYS A 12 -27.24 6.09 10.19
C CYS A 12 -27.45 4.56 10.15
N GLY A 13 -26.36 3.78 10.06
CA GLY A 13 -26.39 2.32 10.08
C GLY A 13 -26.59 1.66 8.71
N TYR A 14 -26.42 2.40 7.61
CA TYR A 14 -26.50 1.84 6.25
C TYR A 14 -25.15 1.38 5.69
N GLY A 15 -24.05 1.62 6.43
CA GLY A 15 -22.68 1.36 5.98
C GLY A 15 -22.25 2.24 4.80
N ILE A 16 -21.08 1.94 4.23
CA ILE A 16 -20.58 2.59 3.02
C ILE A 16 -21.09 1.85 1.78
N GLY A 17 -21.53 2.61 0.77
CA GLY A 17 -22.01 2.04 -0.49
C GLY A 17 -20.92 1.30 -1.27
N ARG A 18 -21.02 -0.04 -1.34
CA ARG A 18 -20.19 -0.92 -2.20
C ARG A 18 -18.69 -0.59 -2.20
N PRO A 19 -18.02 -0.53 -1.04
CA PRO A 19 -16.61 -0.15 -0.90
C PRO A 19 -15.66 -0.93 -1.84
N GLN A 20 -16.03 -2.16 -2.20
CA GLN A 20 -15.28 -3.00 -3.13
C GLN A 20 -15.06 -2.34 -4.49
N ARG A 21 -15.95 -1.45 -4.95
CA ARG A 21 -15.82 -0.78 -6.25
C ARG A 21 -14.54 0.04 -6.38
N TYR A 22 -14.10 0.67 -5.28
CA TYR A 22 -12.81 1.36 -5.25
C TYR A 22 -11.67 0.38 -4.96
N LEU A 23 -11.87 -0.57 -4.04
CA LEU A 23 -10.83 -1.53 -3.65
C LEU A 23 -10.43 -2.49 -4.78
N GLU A 24 -11.28 -2.69 -5.81
CA GLU A 24 -10.97 -3.46 -7.02
C GLU A 24 -9.92 -2.78 -7.91
N ASP A 25 -9.88 -1.44 -7.93
CA ASP A 25 -8.90 -0.64 -8.66
C ASP A 25 -8.70 0.73 -7.98
N THR A 26 -7.57 0.85 -7.27
CA THR A 26 -7.20 2.04 -6.50
C THR A 26 -6.35 3.04 -7.28
N ALA A 27 -6.13 2.80 -8.58
CA ALA A 27 -5.35 3.69 -9.44
C ALA A 27 -5.95 5.10 -9.61
N PRO A 28 -7.28 5.30 -9.62
CA PRO A 28 -7.84 6.64 -9.72
C PRO A 28 -7.50 7.53 -8.50
N ALA A 29 -6.92 8.71 -8.74
CA ALA A 29 -6.56 9.70 -7.72
C ALA A 29 -7.70 10.04 -6.75
N LEU A 30 -7.39 10.24 -5.47
CA LEU A 30 -8.36 10.54 -4.41
C LEU A 30 -9.24 11.75 -4.75
N ASP A 31 -8.63 12.78 -5.32
CA ASP A 31 -9.24 14.05 -5.73
C ASP A 31 -9.72 14.06 -7.19
N GLY A 32 -9.53 12.95 -7.93
CA GLY A 32 -10.13 12.75 -9.25
C GLY A 32 -11.65 12.52 -9.16
N TRP A 33 -12.37 12.78 -10.26
CA TRP A 33 -13.81 12.52 -10.33
C TRP A 33 -14.29 12.15 -11.73
N ALA A 34 -14.69 10.89 -11.92
CA ALA A 34 -15.22 10.38 -13.19
C ALA A 34 -16.75 10.17 -13.16
N ASN A 35 -17.42 10.55 -12.06
CA ASN A 35 -18.85 10.36 -11.83
C ASN A 35 -19.29 8.87 -11.90
N THR A 36 -18.49 7.99 -11.31
CA THR A 36 -18.72 6.54 -11.23
C THR A 36 -19.01 6.10 -9.81
N LEU A 37 -19.61 4.92 -9.62
CA LEU A 37 -19.81 4.35 -8.27
C LEU A 37 -18.51 4.18 -7.49
N ALA A 38 -17.39 3.92 -8.17
CA ALA A 38 -16.09 3.80 -7.52
C ALA A 38 -15.63 5.13 -6.92
N ASP A 39 -15.97 6.28 -7.53
CA ASP A 39 -15.64 7.59 -6.99
C ASP A 39 -16.36 7.86 -5.66
N TYR A 40 -17.65 7.50 -5.56
CA TYR A 40 -18.42 7.59 -4.31
C TYR A 40 -17.86 6.63 -3.25
N SER A 41 -17.58 5.38 -3.62
CA SER A 41 -16.96 4.40 -2.71
C SER A 41 -15.61 4.88 -2.19
N ARG A 42 -14.77 5.49 -3.05
CA ARG A 42 -13.48 6.09 -2.67
C ARG A 42 -13.66 7.21 -1.66
N ALA A 43 -14.53 8.18 -1.98
CA ALA A 43 -14.79 9.33 -1.11
C ALA A 43 -15.38 8.90 0.24
N GLY A 44 -16.28 7.91 0.24
CA GLY A 44 -16.86 7.33 1.45
C GLY A 44 -15.83 6.62 2.33
N LEU A 45 -15.01 5.74 1.74
CA LEU A 45 -13.93 5.05 2.45
C LEU A 45 -12.90 6.00 3.05
N TRP A 46 -12.53 7.06 2.32
CA TRP A 46 -11.62 8.09 2.81
C TRP A 46 -12.23 8.86 3.99
N THR A 47 -13.48 9.31 3.85
CA THR A 47 -14.12 10.14 4.87
C THR A 47 -14.44 9.34 6.13
N LEU A 48 -14.88 8.08 5.98
CA LEU A 48 -15.05 7.16 7.11
C LEU A 48 -13.71 6.89 7.80
N TYR A 49 -12.63 6.68 7.05
CA TYR A 49 -11.31 6.49 7.67
C TYR A 49 -10.91 7.72 8.50
N LEU A 50 -11.09 8.94 7.99
CA LEU A 50 -10.82 10.17 8.75
C LEU A 50 -11.68 10.27 10.01
N GLU A 51 -12.98 9.95 9.94
CA GLU A 51 -13.87 9.93 11.10
C GLU A 51 -13.40 8.92 12.14
N GLU A 52 -12.99 7.74 11.69
CA GLU A 52 -12.50 6.72 12.59
C GLU A 52 -11.14 7.15 13.22
N GLN A 53 -10.17 7.65 12.46
CA GLN A 53 -8.87 7.96 13.07
C GLN A 53 -8.90 9.22 13.95
N PHE A 54 -9.71 10.22 13.61
CA PHE A 54 -9.64 11.55 14.24
C PHE A 54 -10.92 11.98 14.96
N GLY A 55 -12.01 11.24 14.79
CA GLY A 55 -13.29 11.45 15.48
C GLY A 55 -14.20 12.49 14.81
N THR A 56 -15.43 12.56 15.31
CA THR A 56 -16.47 13.44 14.78
C THR A 56 -16.13 14.93 14.87
N GLU A 57 -15.41 15.37 15.92
CA GLU A 57 -15.00 16.77 16.05
C GLU A 57 -14.01 17.18 14.95
N PHE A 58 -13.14 16.26 14.51
CA PHE A 58 -12.27 16.50 13.36
C PHE A 58 -13.09 16.67 12.07
N ILE A 59 -14.08 15.79 11.83
CA ILE A 59 -14.97 15.92 10.67
C ILE A 59 -15.71 17.26 10.71
N ARG A 60 -16.16 17.69 11.90
CA ARG A 60 -16.78 19.01 12.08
C ARG A 60 -15.83 20.14 11.72
N ALA A 61 -14.59 20.11 12.20
CA ALA A 61 -13.57 21.10 11.84
C ALA A 61 -13.33 21.14 10.34
N LEU A 62 -13.16 19.97 9.71
CA LEU A 62 -12.99 19.83 8.26
C LEU A 62 -14.16 20.41 7.47
N THR A 63 -15.41 20.21 7.91
CA THR A 63 -16.60 20.75 7.23
C THR A 63 -16.82 22.24 7.44
N ALA A 64 -16.28 22.80 8.53
CA ALA A 64 -16.42 24.22 8.86
C ALA A 64 -15.34 25.08 8.18
N ASP A 65 -14.24 24.47 7.75
CA ASP A 65 -13.15 25.17 7.08
C ASP A 65 -13.58 25.62 5.66
N PRO A 66 -13.37 26.90 5.28
CA PRO A 66 -13.65 27.37 3.94
C PRO A 66 -12.66 26.85 2.88
N ALA A 67 -11.49 26.35 3.28
CA ALA A 67 -10.55 25.69 2.39
C ALA A 67 -11.11 24.35 1.90
N ASN A 68 -10.76 23.99 0.67
CA ASN A 68 -11.26 22.78 0.03
C ASN A 68 -10.11 21.78 -0.24
N GLY A 69 -10.47 20.51 -0.37
CA GLY A 69 -9.53 19.45 -0.72
C GLY A 69 -8.45 19.25 0.35
N ILE A 70 -7.22 18.98 -0.09
CA ILE A 70 -6.07 18.69 0.77
C ILE A 70 -5.80 19.83 1.76
N ALA A 71 -5.93 21.09 1.33
CA ALA A 71 -5.70 22.24 2.20
C ALA A 71 -6.66 22.26 3.41
N GLY A 72 -7.92 21.86 3.22
CA GLY A 72 -8.90 21.75 4.32
C GLY A 72 -8.56 20.60 5.27
N ILE A 73 -8.04 19.48 4.75
CA ILE A 73 -7.59 18.35 5.58
C ILE A 73 -6.40 18.75 6.45
N GLU A 74 -5.39 19.40 5.87
CA GLU A 74 -4.22 19.89 6.60
C GLU A 74 -4.61 20.92 7.67
N ALA A 75 -5.51 21.86 7.33
CA ALA A 75 -6.02 22.83 8.29
C ALA A 75 -6.80 22.17 9.45
N ALA A 76 -7.63 21.17 9.14
CA ALA A 76 -8.37 20.41 10.14
C ALA A 76 -7.45 19.61 11.07
N LEU A 77 -6.38 19.00 10.54
CA LEU A 77 -5.37 18.30 11.33
C LEU A 77 -4.69 19.26 12.30
N ALA A 78 -4.22 20.40 11.78
CA ALA A 78 -3.53 21.41 12.57
C ALA A 78 -4.41 22.01 13.69
N VAL A 79 -5.65 22.41 13.38
CA VAL A 79 -6.55 23.03 14.38
C VAL A 79 -7.02 22.03 15.44
N SER A 80 -7.11 20.75 15.08
CA SER A 80 -7.48 19.67 16.00
C SER A 80 -6.29 19.16 16.83
N GLY A 81 -5.08 19.70 16.61
CA GLY A 81 -3.89 19.35 17.38
C GLY A 81 -3.22 18.04 16.97
N PHE A 82 -3.54 17.51 15.78
CA PHE A 82 -2.89 16.34 15.21
C PHE A 82 -1.56 16.72 14.56
N GLY A 83 -0.54 15.86 14.72
CA GLY A 83 0.81 16.09 14.20
C GLY A 83 1.03 15.48 12.81
N GLU A 84 0.04 14.74 12.33
CA GLU A 84 0.00 14.11 11.02
C GLU A 84 -0.16 15.15 9.90
N THR A 85 0.30 14.78 8.71
CA THR A 85 0.08 15.52 7.47
C THR A 85 -0.90 14.75 6.59
N PHE A 86 -1.50 15.39 5.59
CA PHE A 86 -2.29 14.68 4.57
C PHE A 86 -1.52 13.49 4.00
N SER A 87 -0.25 13.68 3.66
CA SER A 87 0.58 12.64 3.06
C SER A 87 0.77 11.42 3.98
N SER A 88 0.95 11.62 5.29
CA SER A 88 1.06 10.50 6.24
C SER A 88 -0.28 9.80 6.46
N VAL A 89 -1.38 10.55 6.59
CA VAL A 89 -2.72 9.98 6.74
C VAL A 89 -3.13 9.20 5.49
N PHE A 90 -2.81 9.73 4.31
CA PHE A 90 -3.07 9.07 3.04
C PHE A 90 -2.27 7.78 2.90
N ALA A 91 -0.99 7.77 3.29
CA ALA A 91 -0.19 6.54 3.32
C ALA A 91 -0.80 5.49 4.26
N ASP A 92 -1.18 5.89 5.48
CA ASP A 92 -1.82 5.00 6.46
C ASP A 92 -3.16 4.45 5.94
N TRP A 93 -3.97 5.27 5.28
CA TRP A 93 -5.23 4.84 4.67
C TRP A 93 -5.02 3.82 3.55
N ASN A 94 -4.01 3.98 2.71
CA ASN A 94 -3.68 2.98 1.68
C ASN A 94 -3.23 1.65 2.30
N ILE A 95 -2.48 1.71 3.40
CA ILE A 95 -2.14 0.50 4.17
C ILE A 95 -3.41 -0.10 4.79
N ALA A 96 -4.32 0.71 5.34
CA ALA A 96 -5.60 0.26 5.91
C ALA A 96 -6.49 -0.40 4.86
N ASN A 97 -6.54 0.15 3.64
CA ASN A 97 -7.27 -0.42 2.51
C ASN A 97 -6.82 -1.84 2.17
N TYR A 98 -5.54 -2.19 2.37
CA TYR A 98 -5.02 -3.54 2.08
C TYR A 98 -4.93 -4.44 3.31
N LEU A 99 -4.31 -3.95 4.39
CA LEU A 99 -4.04 -4.73 5.59
C LEU A 99 -5.31 -4.93 6.42
N ASN A 100 -6.14 -3.90 6.50
CA ASN A 100 -7.41 -3.84 7.23
C ASN A 100 -7.38 -4.59 8.57
N ASN A 101 -6.43 -4.19 9.41
CA ASN A 101 -6.23 -4.76 10.74
C ASN A 101 -6.03 -3.66 11.78
N SER A 102 -7.08 -3.41 12.56
CA SER A 102 -7.09 -2.41 13.63
C SER A 102 -6.37 -2.85 14.91
N SER A 103 -5.85 -4.08 14.98
CA SER A 103 -5.02 -4.53 16.11
C SER A 103 -3.55 -4.09 16.01
N ILE A 104 -3.14 -3.48 14.89
CA ILE A 104 -1.75 -3.12 14.60
C ILE A 104 -1.57 -1.61 14.68
N SER A 105 -0.43 -1.16 15.22
CA SER A 105 0.00 0.25 15.26
C SER A 105 -1.07 1.24 15.77
N GLY A 106 -1.80 0.87 16.83
CA GLY A 106 -2.83 1.72 17.42
C GLY A 106 -4.12 1.83 16.59
N GLY A 107 -4.31 0.97 15.59
CA GLY A 107 -5.54 0.90 14.80
C GLY A 107 -5.52 1.63 13.46
N ARG A 108 -4.46 2.39 13.17
CA ARG A 108 -4.34 3.20 11.94
C ARG A 108 -4.30 2.38 10.64
N PHE A 109 -4.06 1.08 10.71
CA PHE A 109 -3.99 0.21 9.53
C PHE A 109 -5.24 -0.65 9.34
N GLY A 110 -6.39 -0.21 9.82
CA GLY A 110 -7.66 -0.83 9.52
C GLY A 110 -8.87 0.01 9.86
N TYR A 111 -10.03 -0.53 9.51
CA TYR A 111 -11.32 0.05 9.83
C TYR A 111 -11.86 -0.51 11.14
N ARG A 112 -12.63 0.30 11.87
CA ARG A 112 -13.40 -0.14 13.03
C ARG A 112 -14.83 -0.50 12.68
N SER A 113 -15.36 0.03 11.57
CA SER A 113 -16.67 -0.31 11.04
C SER A 113 -16.77 -1.81 10.74
N PRO A 114 -17.72 -2.54 11.35
CA PRO A 114 -17.89 -3.98 11.14
C PRO A 114 -18.18 -4.36 9.68
N ASP A 115 -18.86 -3.47 8.94
CA ASP A 115 -19.25 -3.70 7.54
C ASP A 115 -18.05 -3.74 6.59
N LEU A 116 -16.88 -3.26 7.04
CA LEU A 116 -15.64 -3.25 6.27
C LEU A 116 -14.70 -4.39 6.64
N HIS A 117 -15.05 -5.24 7.62
CA HIS A 117 -14.18 -6.34 8.04
C HIS A 117 -13.85 -7.29 6.87
N GLY A 118 -12.57 -7.60 6.72
CA GLY A 118 -12.09 -8.54 5.70
C GLY A 118 -12.00 -7.98 4.28
N LEU A 119 -12.45 -6.74 4.04
CA LEU A 119 -12.24 -6.06 2.77
C LEU A 119 -10.78 -5.67 2.62
N ARG A 120 -10.25 -5.84 1.40
CA ARG A 120 -8.85 -5.54 1.06
C ARG A 120 -8.77 -5.02 -0.37
N ALA A 121 -7.90 -4.05 -0.60
CA ALA A 121 -7.52 -3.59 -1.92
C ALA A 121 -6.93 -4.74 -2.74
N ARG A 122 -7.24 -4.74 -4.03
CA ARG A 122 -6.75 -5.75 -4.97
C ARG A 122 -5.26 -5.53 -5.24
N VAL A 123 -4.50 -6.62 -5.22
CA VAL A 123 -3.14 -6.63 -5.73
C VAL A 123 -3.19 -6.51 -7.25
N ARG A 124 -2.54 -5.47 -7.78
CA ARG A 124 -2.47 -5.15 -9.21
C ARG A 124 -1.68 -6.21 -9.97
N GLU A 125 -0.54 -6.60 -9.41
CA GLU A 125 0.35 -7.61 -9.99
C GLU A 125 1.11 -8.37 -8.89
N GLU A 126 1.44 -9.63 -9.17
CA GLU A 126 2.25 -10.49 -8.32
C GLU A 126 3.41 -11.08 -9.12
N THR A 127 4.61 -11.08 -8.54
CA THR A 127 5.78 -11.75 -9.12
C THR A 127 6.52 -12.56 -8.07
N ASP A 128 6.93 -13.76 -8.46
CA ASP A 128 7.88 -14.62 -7.74
C ASP A 128 9.19 -14.83 -8.52
N ARG A 129 9.37 -14.10 -9.62
CA ARG A 129 10.54 -14.17 -10.50
C ARG A 129 11.38 -12.90 -10.37
N PHE A 130 12.63 -13.07 -9.94
CA PHE A 130 13.57 -11.97 -9.75
C PHE A 130 14.83 -12.17 -10.61
N PRO A 131 15.49 -11.09 -11.09
CA PRO A 131 15.09 -9.69 -10.91
C PRO A 131 13.79 -9.34 -11.66
N ALA A 132 12.98 -8.47 -11.07
CA ALA A 132 11.76 -7.95 -11.67
C ALA A 132 11.89 -6.44 -11.86
N ARG A 133 11.44 -5.93 -13.01
CA ARG A 133 11.32 -4.50 -13.27
C ARG A 133 9.85 -4.15 -13.29
N LEU A 134 9.43 -3.23 -12.42
CA LEU A 134 8.08 -2.71 -12.38
C LEU A 134 8.10 -1.27 -12.89
N ASN A 135 7.34 -1.01 -13.95
CA ASN A 135 7.06 0.33 -14.44
C ASN A 135 5.62 0.64 -14.06
N VAL A 136 5.42 1.55 -13.11
CA VAL A 136 4.11 1.85 -12.56
C VAL A 136 3.75 3.29 -12.88
N ASP A 137 2.71 3.46 -13.68
CA ASP A 137 2.03 4.75 -13.81
C ASP A 137 1.03 4.86 -12.66
N LEU A 138 1.22 5.89 -11.83
CA LEU A 138 0.47 6.15 -10.62
C LEU A 138 0.24 7.66 -10.48
N GLU A 139 -1.00 8.10 -10.64
CA GLU A 139 -1.38 9.52 -10.52
C GLU A 139 -1.10 10.05 -9.10
N GLU A 140 -0.94 11.36 -8.95
CA GLU A 140 -0.85 11.98 -7.62
C GLU A 140 -2.12 11.65 -6.81
N ASN A 141 -1.95 11.41 -5.51
CA ASN A 141 -3.01 10.98 -4.59
C ASN A 141 -3.66 9.64 -4.96
N SER A 142 -2.92 8.73 -5.59
CA SER A 142 -3.37 7.36 -5.85
C SER A 142 -2.44 6.31 -5.23
N ALA A 143 -2.87 5.05 -5.26
CA ALA A 143 -2.10 3.94 -4.71
C ALA A 143 -2.17 2.68 -5.57
N ALA A 144 -1.12 1.87 -5.51
CA ALA A 144 -1.05 0.56 -6.16
C ALA A 144 -0.37 -0.47 -5.26
N TYR A 145 -0.81 -1.72 -5.41
CA TYR A 145 -0.40 -2.84 -4.55
C TYR A 145 0.26 -3.93 -5.40
N TYR A 146 1.49 -4.30 -5.05
CA TYR A 146 2.27 -5.33 -5.74
C TYR A 146 2.69 -6.41 -4.77
N ARG A 147 2.49 -7.67 -5.13
CA ARG A 147 2.98 -8.80 -4.31
C ARG A 147 4.32 -9.28 -4.82
N LEU A 148 5.30 -9.30 -3.91
CA LEU A 148 6.69 -9.64 -4.20
C LEU A 148 7.04 -10.93 -3.47
N SER A 149 6.75 -12.06 -4.09
CA SER A 149 6.90 -13.38 -3.50
C SER A 149 8.34 -13.88 -3.64
N GLY A 150 9.24 -13.42 -2.76
CA GLY A 150 10.64 -13.86 -2.68
C GLY A 150 10.93 -14.66 -1.41
N ARG A 151 12.04 -15.41 -1.39
CA ARG A 151 12.58 -16.06 -0.17
C ARG A 151 13.91 -15.45 0.21
N ASP A 152 14.25 -15.54 1.49
CA ASP A 152 15.50 -15.09 2.09
C ASP A 152 15.70 -13.56 2.11
N SER A 153 15.79 -12.90 0.95
CA SER A 153 15.99 -11.44 0.89
C SER A 153 15.24 -10.77 -0.26
N LEU A 154 14.97 -9.49 -0.09
CA LEU A 154 14.36 -8.61 -1.07
C LEU A 154 15.10 -7.26 -1.06
N VAL A 155 15.51 -6.79 -2.23
CA VAL A 155 16.01 -5.44 -2.44
C VAL A 155 15.07 -4.74 -3.40
N LEU A 156 14.64 -3.53 -3.03
CA LEU A 156 13.92 -2.61 -3.90
C LEU A 156 14.85 -1.47 -4.25
N ASP A 157 15.05 -1.23 -5.53
CA ASP A 157 15.90 -0.19 -6.08
C ASP A 157 15.03 0.73 -6.94
N PHE A 158 14.65 1.87 -6.37
CA PHE A 158 13.76 2.85 -6.99
C PHE A 158 14.56 3.83 -7.85
N GLN A 159 14.12 4.03 -9.08
CA GLN A 159 14.71 4.95 -10.04
C GLN A 159 13.86 6.22 -10.14
N GLY A 160 14.48 7.39 -10.01
CA GLY A 160 13.79 8.69 -10.08
C GLY A 160 13.80 9.44 -8.75
N PHE A 161 12.78 10.25 -8.49
CA PHE A 161 12.66 11.06 -7.27
C PHE A 161 11.31 10.82 -6.57
N TYR A 162 11.25 11.09 -5.26
CA TYR A 162 10.03 11.05 -4.42
C TYR A 162 9.40 9.66 -4.21
N HIS A 163 10.24 8.65 -4.09
CA HIS A 163 9.82 7.27 -3.83
C HIS A 163 9.22 7.13 -2.44
N ARG A 164 7.89 7.02 -2.39
CA ARG A 164 7.16 6.59 -1.20
C ARG A 164 6.59 5.20 -1.43
N GLY A 165 7.11 4.27 -0.64
CA GLY A 165 6.74 2.88 -0.69
C GLY A 165 6.67 2.34 0.73
N THR A 166 5.69 1.49 1.00
CA THR A 166 5.59 0.75 2.25
C THR A 166 5.57 -0.73 1.94
N LEU A 167 6.45 -1.50 2.58
CA LEU A 167 6.43 -2.95 2.47
C LEU A 167 5.68 -3.55 3.66
N ILE A 168 4.61 -4.26 3.38
CA ILE A 168 3.86 -5.03 4.38
C ILE A 168 4.34 -6.47 4.31
N ARG A 169 4.91 -6.96 5.42
CA ARG A 169 5.29 -8.36 5.61
C ARG A 169 4.24 -9.03 6.49
N GLN A 170 3.47 -9.96 5.94
CA GLN A 170 2.45 -10.71 6.67
C GLN A 170 2.93 -12.13 6.95
N ARG A 171 2.71 -12.60 8.18
CA ARG A 171 2.96 -13.99 8.60
C ARG A 171 1.81 -14.47 9.48
N ALA A 172 1.07 -15.47 8.99
CA ALA A 172 -0.18 -15.90 9.63
C ALA A 172 -1.07 -14.69 9.97
N ASP A 173 -1.38 -14.47 11.26
CA ASP A 173 -2.24 -13.37 11.74
C ASP A 173 -1.46 -12.09 12.11
N THR A 174 -0.13 -12.07 11.94
CA THR A 174 0.69 -10.88 12.21
C THR A 174 1.07 -10.17 10.92
N ALA A 175 1.25 -8.87 11.02
CA ALA A 175 1.83 -8.07 9.96
C ALA A 175 2.81 -7.05 10.52
N GLU A 176 3.91 -6.89 9.81
CA GLU A 176 4.91 -5.84 10.02
C GLU A 176 4.81 -4.86 8.85
N VAL A 177 4.82 -3.57 9.16
CA VAL A 177 4.75 -2.49 8.17
C VAL A 177 6.09 -1.77 8.19
N LEU A 178 6.80 -1.84 7.06
CA LEU A 178 8.17 -1.35 6.90
C LEU A 178 8.17 -0.16 5.94
N ASP A 179 8.81 0.93 6.34
CA ASP A 179 9.06 2.04 5.43
C ASP A 179 10.08 1.59 4.37
N ALA A 180 9.63 1.53 3.13
CA ALA A 180 10.42 1.15 1.97
C ALA A 180 10.63 2.35 1.03
N SER A 181 10.49 3.57 1.56
CA SER A 181 10.73 4.82 0.83
C SER A 181 12.22 5.08 0.62
N GLY A 182 12.51 5.98 -0.33
CA GLY A 182 13.88 6.32 -0.72
C GLY A 182 14.40 5.50 -1.91
N ASP A 183 15.66 5.71 -2.25
CA ASP A 183 16.25 5.14 -3.49
C ASP A 183 16.46 3.63 -3.38
N MET A 184 16.75 3.12 -2.19
CA MET A 184 17.00 1.69 -1.97
C MET A 184 16.46 1.21 -0.63
N PHE A 185 15.77 0.07 -0.64
CA PHE A 185 15.31 -0.64 0.53
C PHE A 185 15.80 -2.09 0.50
N GLN A 186 16.17 -2.65 1.66
CA GLN A 186 16.63 -4.03 1.78
C GLN A 186 15.95 -4.74 2.95
N LEU A 187 15.45 -5.94 2.70
CA LEU A 187 14.89 -6.84 3.69
C LEU A 187 15.60 -8.20 3.61
N HIS A 188 15.92 -8.77 4.77
CA HIS A 188 16.53 -10.09 4.92
C HIS A 188 15.69 -10.99 5.82
N GLY A 189 16.03 -12.29 5.84
CA GLY A 189 15.39 -13.28 6.70
C GLY A 189 13.93 -13.53 6.35
N ILE A 190 13.56 -13.42 5.07
CA ILE A 190 12.20 -13.70 4.58
C ILE A 190 11.95 -15.21 4.63
N ALA A 191 11.01 -15.62 5.47
CA ALA A 191 10.60 -16.99 5.67
C ALA A 191 9.66 -17.45 4.53
N GLU A 192 9.49 -18.77 4.41
CA GLU A 192 8.67 -19.39 3.37
C GLU A 192 7.18 -19.01 3.45
N ASP A 193 6.68 -18.73 4.65
CA ASP A 193 5.30 -18.35 4.93
C ASP A 193 5.06 -16.84 4.90
N ASP A 194 6.11 -16.03 4.69
CA ASP A 194 5.96 -14.59 4.56
C ASP A 194 5.29 -14.22 3.25
N ARG A 195 4.33 -13.30 3.35
CA ARG A 195 3.73 -12.62 2.19
C ARG A 195 4.15 -11.16 2.21
N LEU A 196 4.86 -10.74 1.17
CA LEU A 196 5.34 -9.37 1.04
C LEU A 196 4.48 -8.61 0.03
N THR A 197 3.87 -7.52 0.48
CA THR A 197 3.09 -6.61 -0.38
C THR A 197 3.68 -5.22 -0.33
N LEU A 198 4.15 -4.73 -1.47
CA LEU A 198 4.58 -3.36 -1.66
C LEU A 198 3.37 -2.50 -1.97
N VAL A 199 3.12 -1.52 -1.10
CA VAL A 199 2.16 -0.44 -1.30
C VAL A 199 2.94 0.76 -1.84
N LEU A 200 2.66 1.14 -3.07
CA LEU A 200 3.13 2.39 -3.65
C LEU A 200 2.04 3.43 -3.45
N ASN A 201 2.39 4.56 -2.84
CA ASN A 201 1.47 5.67 -2.61
C ASN A 201 2.10 6.94 -3.17
N ASN A 202 1.37 7.60 -4.06
CA ASN A 202 1.85 8.84 -4.65
C ASN A 202 1.20 10.03 -3.97
N THR A 203 2.02 10.89 -3.38
CA THR A 203 1.58 12.19 -2.84
C THR A 203 2.45 13.31 -3.39
N SER A 204 2.98 13.10 -4.60
CA SER A 204 3.84 14.03 -5.31
C SER A 204 3.39 14.12 -6.76
N GLY A 205 3.75 15.18 -7.47
CA GLY A 205 3.42 15.32 -8.90
C GLY A 205 4.16 14.33 -9.83
N ALA A 206 4.97 13.40 -9.32
CA ALA A 206 5.65 12.38 -10.12
C ALA A 206 4.70 11.24 -10.46
N SER A 207 4.41 11.00 -11.74
CA SER A 207 3.41 10.00 -12.15
C SER A 207 3.97 8.61 -12.45
N GLN A 208 5.29 8.43 -12.41
CA GLN A 208 5.96 7.21 -12.85
C GLN A 208 6.93 6.69 -11.79
N TYR A 209 6.75 5.43 -11.39
CA TYR A 209 7.68 4.68 -10.56
C TYR A 209 8.37 3.63 -11.43
N ASP A 210 9.69 3.68 -11.51
CA ASP A 210 10.50 2.60 -12.09
C ASP A 210 11.28 1.97 -10.94
N LEU A 211 11.05 0.68 -10.68
CA LEU A 211 11.77 -0.01 -9.62
C LEU A 211 12.26 -1.38 -10.08
N CYS A 212 13.46 -1.72 -9.64
CA CYS A 212 14.00 -3.06 -9.80
C CYS A 212 13.94 -3.78 -8.46
N ALA A 213 13.21 -4.90 -8.43
CA ALA A 213 13.19 -5.80 -7.29
C ALA A 213 14.17 -6.95 -7.52
N TYR A 214 14.99 -7.24 -6.51
CA TYR A 214 15.96 -8.33 -6.53
C TYR A 214 15.77 -9.24 -5.33
N ALA A 215 16.06 -10.53 -5.51
CA ALA A 215 16.17 -11.48 -4.42
C ALA A 215 17.61 -12.05 -4.43
N PRO A 216 18.61 -11.26 -3.99
CA PRO A 216 20.03 -11.53 -4.26
C PRO A 216 20.54 -12.84 -3.64
N PHE A 217 19.85 -13.38 -2.64
CA PHE A 217 20.18 -14.64 -2.00
C PHE A 217 19.11 -15.73 -2.22
N ALA A 218 18.06 -15.43 -2.98
CA ALA A 218 17.00 -16.40 -3.23
C ALA A 218 17.50 -17.56 -4.08
N LEU A 219 17.18 -18.77 -3.64
CA LEU A 219 17.40 -19.97 -4.43
C LEU A 219 16.28 -20.08 -5.48
N PRO A 220 16.59 -20.37 -6.77
CA PRO A 220 15.58 -20.49 -7.81
C PRO A 220 14.49 -21.49 -7.44
N LEU A 221 13.24 -21.05 -7.52
CA LEU A 221 12.06 -21.89 -7.29
C LEU A 221 11.65 -22.55 -8.60
N ARG A 222 11.53 -23.88 -8.58
CA ARG A 222 10.88 -24.63 -9.66
C ARG A 222 9.54 -25.11 -9.13
N ARG A 223 8.44 -24.58 -9.70
CA ARG A 223 7.11 -25.18 -9.55
C ARG A 223 6.94 -26.23 -10.64
N VAL A 224 6.60 -27.45 -10.24
CA VAL A 224 6.17 -28.51 -11.15
C VAL A 224 4.68 -28.67 -10.93
N ALA A 225 3.88 -28.30 -11.93
CA ALA A 225 2.46 -28.57 -11.96
C ALA A 225 2.24 -29.99 -12.48
N TYR A 226 1.33 -30.72 -11.85
CA TYR A 226 0.87 -32.03 -12.28
C TYR A 226 -0.49 -31.89 -12.98
N ASP A 227 -0.86 -32.91 -13.76
CA ASP A 227 -2.11 -32.90 -14.56
C ASP A 227 -3.39 -32.92 -13.70
N ASP A 228 -3.27 -33.17 -12.39
CA ASP A 228 -4.37 -33.13 -11.41
C ASP A 228 -4.64 -31.75 -10.80
N GLY A 229 -3.86 -30.73 -11.20
CA GLY A 229 -3.94 -29.38 -10.65
C GLY A 229 -3.17 -29.18 -9.34
N GLU A 230 -2.51 -30.22 -8.82
CA GLU A 230 -1.56 -30.09 -7.73
C GLU A 230 -0.21 -29.54 -8.23
N PHE A 231 0.55 -28.93 -7.33
CA PHE A 231 1.87 -28.41 -7.62
C PHE A 231 2.83 -28.74 -6.49
N THR A 232 4.03 -29.21 -6.86
CA THR A 232 5.16 -29.29 -5.94
C THR A 232 6.12 -28.14 -6.21
N SER A 233 6.51 -27.45 -5.15
CA SER A 233 7.50 -26.39 -5.17
C SER A 233 8.82 -26.91 -4.63
N GLY A 234 9.86 -26.90 -5.46
CA GLY A 234 11.21 -27.33 -5.09
C GLY A 234 12.22 -26.19 -5.25
N ILE A 235 13.23 -26.17 -4.38
CA ILE A 235 14.37 -25.29 -4.50
C ILE A 235 15.41 -25.94 -5.43
N THR A 236 15.82 -25.24 -6.48
CA THR A 236 16.85 -25.73 -7.41
C THR A 236 18.00 -24.71 -7.52
N GLY A 237 19.23 -25.11 -7.16
CA GLY A 237 20.44 -24.32 -7.38
C GLY A 237 21.25 -24.01 -6.12
N ARG A 238 22.41 -23.35 -6.31
CA ARG A 238 23.18 -22.69 -5.25
C ARG A 238 22.82 -21.19 -5.29
N ALA A 239 22.78 -20.53 -4.13
CA ALA A 239 22.49 -19.09 -4.06
C ALA A 239 23.46 -18.35 -4.99
N GLN A 240 22.94 -17.62 -5.97
CA GLN A 240 23.77 -16.75 -6.79
C GLN A 240 24.07 -15.49 -5.98
N ALA A 241 25.01 -15.61 -5.04
CA ALA A 241 25.65 -14.44 -4.47
C ALA A 241 26.17 -13.58 -5.64
N ALA A 242 25.71 -12.33 -5.68
CA ALA A 242 25.98 -11.35 -6.71
C ALA A 242 27.43 -11.44 -7.22
N GLN A 243 27.61 -11.83 -8.48
CA GLN A 243 28.84 -11.60 -9.24
C GLN A 243 28.98 -10.09 -9.52
N ARG A 244 29.20 -9.28 -8.49
CA ARG A 244 29.64 -7.88 -8.60
C ARG A 244 30.47 -7.47 -7.38
N PHE A 245 31.65 -8.08 -7.27
CA PHE A 245 32.83 -7.39 -6.73
C PHE A 245 34.00 -7.79 -7.61
N ALA A 246 34.19 -7.08 -8.73
CA ALA A 246 35.51 -6.98 -9.33
C ALA A 246 36.32 -6.09 -8.38
N VAL A 247 37.11 -6.72 -7.52
CA VAL A 247 38.21 -6.05 -6.80
C VAL A 247 39.11 -5.45 -7.89
N PRO A 248 39.37 -4.14 -7.92
CA PRO A 248 40.38 -3.61 -8.83
C PRO A 248 41.70 -4.30 -8.48
N ALA A 249 42.36 -4.86 -9.49
CA ALA A 249 43.66 -5.49 -9.29
C ALA A 249 44.61 -4.51 -8.61
N GLU A 250 45.03 -4.86 -7.39
CA GLU A 250 46.20 -4.25 -6.78
C GLU A 250 47.44 -4.64 -7.60
N GLY A 251 48.18 -3.63 -8.06
CA GLY A 251 49.63 -3.71 -8.22
C GLY A 251 50.15 -3.96 -9.64
N ALA A 252 50.65 -2.88 -10.25
CA ALA A 252 52.07 -2.74 -10.64
C ALA A 252 52.43 -1.25 -10.71
#